data_AF-A0A137QZS5-F1
#
_entry.id   AF-A0A137QZS5-F1
#
_cell.length_a   1.000
_cell.length_b   1.000
_cell.length_c   1.000
_cell.angle_alpha   90.00
_cell.angle_beta   90.00
_cell.angle_gamma   90.00
#
_symmetry.space_group_name_H-M   'P 1'
#
loop_
_entity.id
_entity.type
_entity.pdbx_description
1 polymer ?
#
loop_
_entity_poly.entity_id
_entity_poly.type
_entity_poly.pdbx_seq_one_letter_code
_entity_poly.pdbx_strand_id
1 'polypeptide(L)' 'EPEFEIAHIVDSKLDRRRTCHLLYKVFWLGYEDTEDESSWLPATELKHVAELVADFHSAYPGKPGSVDMFNSYTS' A
#
# COMPACT_ATOMS: atom_id res chain seq x y z
N GLU A 1 3.86 -20.29 4.38
CA GLU A 1 2.87 -19.43 3.68
C GLU A 1 3.57 -18.87 2.46
N PRO A 2 2.96 -18.72 1.29
CA PRO A 2 3.68 -18.22 0.12
C PRO A 2 4.06 -16.76 0.37
N GLU A 3 5.36 -16.52 0.55
CA GLU A 3 5.97 -15.20 0.62
C GLU A 3 5.97 -14.64 -0.81
N PHE A 4 4.87 -14.01 -1.22
CA PHE A 4 4.82 -13.32 -2.50
C PHE A 4 5.67 -12.05 -2.40
N GLU A 5 6.76 -12.01 -3.17
CA GLU A 5 7.67 -10.85 -3.20
C GLU A 5 6.97 -9.68 -3.89
N ILE A 6 6.56 -8.69 -3.09
CA ILE A 6 6.12 -7.40 -3.60
C ILE A 6 7.37 -6.66 -4.10
N ALA A 7 7.39 -6.32 -5.38
CA ALA A 7 8.49 -5.58 -5.98
C ALA A 7 8.58 -4.16 -5.39
N HIS A 8 7.48 -3.41 -5.43
CA HIS A 8 7.38 -2.07 -4.85
C HIS A 8 5.92 -1.58 -4.82
N ILE A 9 5.68 -0.54 -4.02
CA ILE A 9 4.40 0.18 -3.97
C ILE A 9 4.48 1.33 -4.96
N VAL A 10 3.52 1.39 -5.89
CA VAL A 10 3.47 2.46 -6.90
C VAL A 10 2.46 3.54 -6.56
N ASP A 11 1.40 3.18 -5.83
CA ASP A 11 0.34 4.14 -5.52
C ASP A 11 -0.42 3.81 -4.24
N SER A 12 -1.13 4.80 -3.71
CA SER A 12 -1.98 4.68 -2.54
C SER A 12 -3.23 5.51 -2.74
N LYS A 13 -4.41 4.92 -2.50
CA LYS A 13 -5.69 5.62 -2.61
C LYS A 13 -6.54 5.41 -1.38
N LEU A 14 -7.41 6.40 -1.13
CA LEU A 14 -8.42 6.34 -0.09
C LEU A 14 -9.78 5.98 -0.68
N ASP A 15 -10.26 4.77 -0.43
CA ASP A 15 -11.60 4.32 -0.77
C ASP A 15 -12.58 4.60 0.37
N ARG A 16 -13.31 5.71 0.27
CA ARG A 16 -14.31 6.12 1.26
C ARG A 16 -15.56 5.22 1.31
N ARG A 17 -15.69 4.24 0.40
CA ARG A 17 -16.84 3.33 0.33
C ARG A 17 -16.61 2.04 1.11
N ARG A 18 -15.38 1.75 1.54
CA ARG A 18 -15.00 0.55 2.31
C ARG A 18 -14.62 0.89 3.74
N THR A 19 -14.84 -0.07 4.65
CA THR A 19 -14.43 0.01 6.06
C THR A 19 -12.92 0.17 6.23
N CYS A 20 -12.13 -0.42 5.32
CA CYS A 20 -10.71 -0.11 5.19
C CYS A 20 -10.55 0.95 4.12
N HIS A 21 -10.32 2.19 4.56
CA HIS A 21 -10.25 3.33 3.66
C HIS A 21 -8.97 3.33 2.84
N LEU A 22 -7.90 2.65 3.24
CA LEU A 22 -6.60 2.77 2.60
C LEU A 22 -6.24 1.51 1.80
N LEU A 23 -6.04 1.72 0.50
CA LEU A 23 -5.60 0.72 -0.45
C LEU A 23 -4.28 1.16 -1.06
N TYR A 24 -3.35 0.23 -1.22
CA TYR A 24 -2.08 0.44 -1.89
C TYR A 24 -2.03 -0.42 -3.14
N LYS A 25 -1.49 0.15 -4.21
CA LYS A 25 -1.20 -0.56 -5.44
C LYS A 25 0.22 -1.11 -5.33
N VAL A 26 0.31 -2.43 -5.22
CA VAL A 26 1.58 -3.15 -5.24
C VAL A 26 1.86 -3.66 -6.64
N PHE A 27 3.13 -3.69 -7.01
CA PHE A 27 3.64 -4.45 -8.13
C PHE A 27 4.22 -5.76 -7.63
N TRP A 28 3.88 -6.87 -8.29
CA TRP A 28 4.37 -8.20 -7.94
C TRP A 28 5.66 -8.50 -8.71
N LEU A 29 6.67 -9.01 -8.01
CA LEU A 29 7.91 -9.43 -8.65
C LEU A 29 7.65 -10.70 -9.48
N GLY A 30 8.11 -10.73 -10.74
CA GLY A 30 7.96 -11.89 -11.62
C GLY A 30 6.63 -11.98 -12.38
N TYR A 31 5.70 -11.04 -12.15
CA TYR A 31 4.43 -10.93 -12.90
C TYR A 31 4.37 -9.68 -13.79
N GLU A 32 5.51 -9.03 -14.01
CA GLU A 32 5.64 -7.75 -14.73
C GLU A 32 5.09 -7.78 -16.17
N ASP A 33 4.96 -8.96 -16.78
CA ASP A 33 4.45 -9.15 -18.15
C ASP A 33 3.01 -9.72 -18.19
N THR A 34 2.31 -9.71 -17.06
CA THR A 34 0.95 -10.27 -16.95
C THR A 34 -0.07 -9.21 -16.58
N GLU A 35 -1.34 -9.42 -16.90
CA GLU A 35 -2.43 -8.52 -16.49
C GLU A 35 -2.54 -8.38 -14.96
N ASP A 36 -1.99 -9.34 -14.21
CA ASP A 36 -1.87 -9.33 -12.75
C ASP A 36 -0.55 -8.73 -12.24
N GLU A 37 0.19 -7.97 -13.07
CA GLU A 37 1.44 -7.27 -12.69
C GLU A 37 1.29 -6.41 -11.42
N SER A 38 0.08 -5.91 -11.19
CA SER A 38 -0.20 -5.04 -10.06
C SER A 38 -1.58 -5.28 -9.45
N SER A 39 -1.67 -5.19 -8.13
CA SER A 39 -2.92 -5.40 -7.41
C SER A 39 -3.14 -4.37 -6.31
N TRP A 40 -4.41 -4.10 -6.02
CA TRP A 40 -4.81 -3.19 -4.95
C TRP A 40 -5.03 -3.97 -3.65
N LEU A 41 -4.09 -3.85 -2.72
CA LEU A 41 -4.16 -4.50 -1.44
C LEU A 41 -4.54 -3.50 -0.33
N PRO A 42 -5.36 -3.92 0.65
CA PRO A 42 -5.61 -3.11 1.82
C PRO A 42 -4.35 -3.00 2.68
N ALA A 43 -4.22 -1.88 3.41
CA ALA A 43 -3.10 -1.67 4.33
C ALA A 43 -2.94 -2.78 5.38
N THR A 44 -4.00 -3.54 5.67
CA THR A 44 -3.97 -4.67 6.60
C THR A 44 -3.16 -5.86 6.09
N GLU A 45 -3.19 -6.13 4.78
CA GLU A 45 -2.40 -7.20 4.14
C GLU A 45 -0.93 -6.78 4.04
N LEU A 46 -0.68 -5.47 3.90
CA LEU A 46 0.65 -4.90 3.77
C LEU A 46 1.36 -4.68 5.10
N LYS A 47 0.76 -5.13 6.21
CA LYS A 47 1.41 -5.13 7.54
C LYS A 47 2.71 -5.94 7.53
N HIS A 48 2.75 -7.02 6.74
CA HIS A 48 3.95 -7.86 6.60
C HIS A 48 5.06 -7.20 5.77
N VAL A 49 4.72 -6.19 4.96
CA VAL A 49 5.66 -5.41 4.14
C VAL A 49 5.63 -3.93 4.52
N ALA A 50 5.48 -3.65 5.83
CA ALA A 50 5.43 -2.30 6.36
C ALA A 50 6.70 -1.49 6.03
N GLU A 51 7.84 -2.16 5.83
CA GLU A 51 9.09 -1.53 5.39
C GLU A 51 8.96 -0.89 4.00
N LEU A 52 8.34 -1.58 3.03
CA LEU A 52 8.07 -1.04 1.70
C LEU A 52 7.10 0.15 1.75
N VAL A 53 6.11 0.07 2.64
CA VAL A 53 5.16 1.17 2.88
C VAL A 53 5.90 2.39 3.43
N ALA A 54 6.80 2.18 4.39
CA ALA A 54 7.59 3.26 4.98
C ALA A 54 8.52 3.92 3.94
N ASP A 55 9.19 3.13 3.10
CA ASP A 55 10.04 3.64 2.02
C ASP A 55 9.23 4.46 1.00
N PHE A 56 8.03 3.98 0.64
CA PHE A 56 7.11 4.71 -0.22
C PHE A 56 6.67 6.07 0.37
N HIS A 57 6.31 6.13 1.65
CA HIS A 57 5.93 7.42 2.28
C HIS A 57 7.12 8.33 2.53
N SER A 58 8.33 7.77 2.68
CA SER A 58 9.58 8.54 2.71
C SER A 58 9.83 9.24 1.37
N ALA A 59 9.66 8.51 0.26
CA ALA A 59 9.78 9.07 -1.09
C ALA A 59 8.62 10.00 -1.47
N TYR A 60 7.41 9.71 -0.97
CA TYR A 60 6.17 10.42 -1.32
C TYR A 60 5.39 10.87 -0.07
N PRO A 61 5.89 11.85 0.70
CA PRO A 61 5.26 12.28 1.96
C PRO A 61 3.88 12.93 1.78
N GLY A 62 3.52 13.34 0.55
CA GLY A 62 2.20 13.91 0.24
C GLY A 62 1.13 12.88 -0.14
N LYS A 63 1.49 11.60 -0.25
CA LYS A 63 0.54 10.52 -0.56
C LYS A 63 -0.24 10.15 0.71
N PRO A 64 -1.54 9.80 0.60
CA PRO A 64 -2.29 9.35 1.76
C PRO A 64 -1.68 8.05 2.32
N GLY A 65 -1.01 8.16 3.46
CA GLY A 65 -0.30 7.09 4.14
C GLY A 65 -0.82 6.85 5.54
N SER A 66 -0.80 5.58 5.97
CA SER A 66 -1.41 5.12 7.22
C SER A 66 -0.81 5.70 8.50
N VAL A 67 0.24 6.52 8.44
CA VAL A 67 0.92 7.04 9.64
C VAL A 67 0.44 8.43 10.07
N ASP A 68 0.03 9.30 9.14
CA ASP A 68 -0.37 10.67 9.50
C ASP A 68 -1.89 10.85 9.59
N MET A 69 -2.67 10.09 8.83
CA MET A 69 -4.12 10.31 8.81
C MET A 69 -4.85 9.78 10.05
N PHE A 70 -4.25 8.88 10.83
CA PHE A 70 -4.88 8.41 12.08
C PHE A 70 -4.77 9.42 13.23
N ASN A 71 -3.69 10.22 13.27
CA ASN A 71 -3.48 11.21 14.36
C ASN A 71 -4.12 12.58 14.08
N SER A 72 -4.49 12.88 12.83
CA SER A 72 -5.16 14.16 12.50
C SER A 72 -6.68 14.16 12.74
N TYR A 73 -7.29 13.00 13.01
CA TYR A 73 -8.72 12.91 13.37
C TYR A 73 -8.97 12.95 14.89
N THR A 74 -7.92 13.05 15.71
CA THR A 74 -8.01 13.05 17.19
C THR A 74 -7.53 14.34 17.87
N SER A 75 -7.42 15.46 17.14
CA SER A 75 -7.20 16.81 17.72
C SER A 75 -8.41 17.72 17.56
#